data_AF-B2MWN2-F1
#
_entry.id   AF-B2MWN2-F1
#
_cell.length_a   1.000
_cell.length_b   1.000
_cell.length_c   1.000
_cell.angle_alpha   90.00
_cell.angle_beta   90.00
_cell.angle_gamma   90.00
#
_symmetry.space_group_name_H-M   'P 1'
#
loop_
_entity.id
_entity.type
_entity.pdbx_description
1 polymer ?
#
loop_
_entity_poly.entity_id
_entity_poly.type
_entity_poly.pdbx_seq_one_letter_code
_entity_poly.pdbx_strand_id
1 'polypeptide(L)'
;MAQNMKKKAVLFDLGGVLFEPPQNALRKYGEQLGLPGSFLEKAMIQGRPDNAFCRMERGESTARQFAEEFTKDCQTLSKEEGQVLPKDFNASSMFDTFMNIKMVPDMLNAVSVLKQNGVKTAAVTNNYIDDREQNSLGAGVMTTLSSFYFDHFVESCRFGKRKPDQSIFNEALKKLGVKAEEAVFLDDLGPNVKAAREMGISTVLVKDTSAALKELQEVTGIDVFQEAKPVSVHHERVPHSYATTRSGVKFHYVDIGSGPPVIFCHGFPESWYEWKSQIPAVAAAGFRVIAMDMKGYGESSNPPEIEEYTLERMCKDMAEFMDTLCIPQATFIGHDWGGFFVWNYATHYPDRVSAVGGICTPFFPANDTMNPWENINKNPGLYDYQLYFNEVGPPEAEIEANVEKFVKAFMRRPLELKEIGFSVAGVRAKGGIMAGIPDDINSTLLTEDDVQYYVKQFKTCGLRSMLNWYRTMEVNWKFNHRAIGRKLYMPALMVTCAWDEVLPPSVSKFMDPFVVNLTRAHIEDSGHWASLEQPKKLNKILVDWLNKVHKDSNRPIFPSSL
;
A
#
# COMPACT_ATOMS: atom_id res chain seq x y z
N MET A 1 29.41 35.29 -10.77
CA MET A 1 28.82 33.96 -10.99
C MET A 1 28.40 33.43 -9.62
N ALA A 2 27.11 33.45 -9.31
CA ALA A 2 26.64 32.82 -8.07
C ALA A 2 26.83 31.31 -8.24
N GLN A 3 27.62 30.67 -7.36
CA GLN A 3 27.61 29.22 -7.26
C GLN A 3 26.16 28.76 -7.07
N ASN A 4 25.67 27.88 -7.94
CA ASN A 4 24.35 27.26 -7.76
C ASN A 4 24.37 26.52 -6.41
N MET A 5 23.80 27.13 -5.37
CA MET A 5 23.71 26.52 -4.05
C MET A 5 22.88 25.24 -4.16
N LYS A 6 23.44 24.14 -3.65
CA LYS A 6 22.76 22.84 -3.64
C LYS A 6 21.46 22.94 -2.84
N LYS A 7 20.33 22.65 -3.49
CA LYS A 7 19.03 22.56 -2.83
C LYS A 7 18.96 21.32 -1.96
N LYS A 8 18.55 21.49 -0.71
CA LYS A 8 18.45 20.44 0.31
C LYS A 8 17.01 20.07 0.64
N ALA A 9 16.05 20.93 0.30
CA ALA A 9 14.65 20.65 0.51
C ALA A 9 13.74 21.14 -0.61
N VAL A 10 12.61 20.46 -0.78
CA VAL A 10 11.52 20.90 -1.65
C VAL A 10 10.20 20.87 -0.88
N LEU A 11 9.50 22.00 -0.93
CA LEU A 11 8.20 22.25 -0.33
C LEU A 11 7.14 22.19 -1.43
N PHE A 12 6.04 21.47 -1.20
CA PHE A 12 4.97 21.29 -2.17
C PHE A 12 3.64 21.77 -1.61
N ASP A 13 2.85 22.49 -2.40
CA ASP A 13 1.41 22.52 -2.15
C ASP A 13 0.75 21.17 -2.50
N LEU A 14 -0.48 20.99 -2.03
CA LEU A 14 -1.33 19.86 -2.41
C LEU A 14 -2.22 20.23 -3.59
N GLY A 15 -3.17 21.15 -3.38
CA GLY A 15 -4.12 21.57 -4.41
C GLY A 15 -3.40 22.27 -5.57
N GLY A 16 -3.72 21.89 -6.80
CA GLY A 16 -3.09 22.44 -8.00
C GLY A 16 -1.65 21.98 -8.28
N VAL A 17 -1.05 21.19 -7.38
CA VAL A 17 0.33 20.69 -7.50
C VAL A 17 0.37 19.16 -7.45
N LEU A 18 0.10 18.56 -6.28
CA LEU A 18 -0.02 17.11 -6.14
C LEU A 18 -1.41 16.60 -6.50
N PHE A 19 -2.41 17.46 -6.42
CA PHE A 19 -3.78 17.19 -6.78
C PHE A 19 -4.22 18.18 -7.85
N GLU A 20 -5.19 17.81 -8.68
CA GLU A 20 -5.80 18.75 -9.62
C GLU A 20 -6.34 19.98 -8.87
N PRO A 21 -6.37 21.17 -9.51
CA PRO A 21 -6.85 22.39 -8.87
C PRO A 21 -8.29 22.22 -8.33
N PRO A 22 -8.55 22.41 -7.01
CA PRO A 22 -9.88 22.29 -6.42
C PRO A 22 -10.94 23.20 -7.07
N GLN A 23 -10.50 24.32 -7.67
CA GLN A 23 -11.32 25.27 -8.41
C GLN A 23 -12.06 24.60 -9.59
N ASN A 24 -11.44 23.60 -10.23
CA ASN A 24 -12.08 22.85 -11.32
C ASN A 24 -13.26 22.01 -10.81
N ALA A 25 -13.12 21.40 -9.64
CA ALA A 25 -14.18 20.66 -8.96
C ALA A 25 -15.34 21.58 -8.58
N LEU A 26 -15.02 22.73 -7.97
CA LEU A 26 -16.02 23.74 -7.57
C LEU A 26 -16.81 24.29 -8.75
N ARG A 27 -16.14 24.57 -9.89
CA ARG A 27 -16.81 25.04 -11.10
C ARG A 27 -17.84 24.03 -11.60
N LYS A 28 -17.45 22.76 -11.71
CA LYS A 28 -18.35 21.67 -12.14
C LYS A 28 -19.53 21.51 -11.19
N TYR A 29 -19.29 21.59 -9.88
CA TYR A 29 -20.35 21.50 -8.88
C TYR A 29 -21.32 22.69 -8.98
N GLY A 30 -20.82 23.91 -9.19
CA GLY A 30 -21.66 25.08 -9.47
C GLY A 30 -22.55 24.89 -10.71
N GLU A 31 -21.98 24.39 -11.81
CA GLU A 31 -22.72 24.09 -13.05
C GLU A 31 -23.82 23.03 -12.83
N GLN A 32 -23.56 21.99 -12.02
CA GLN A 32 -24.54 20.98 -11.65
C GLN A 32 -25.72 21.54 -10.85
N LEU A 33 -25.48 22.58 -10.06
CA LEU A 33 -26.52 23.31 -9.32
C LEU A 33 -27.27 24.33 -10.19
N GLY A 34 -26.93 24.46 -11.47
CA GLY A 34 -27.49 25.46 -12.38
C GLY A 34 -26.98 26.88 -12.14
N LEU A 35 -25.84 27.03 -11.46
CA LEU A 35 -25.22 28.32 -11.15
C LEU A 35 -24.13 28.66 -12.18
N PRO A 36 -23.77 29.94 -12.35
CA PRO A 36 -22.56 30.31 -13.07
C PRO A 36 -21.35 29.58 -12.49
N GLY A 37 -20.50 29.01 -13.35
CA GLY A 37 -19.36 28.21 -12.88
C GLY A 37 -18.39 28.95 -11.95
N SER A 38 -18.35 30.29 -11.99
CA SER A 38 -17.54 31.12 -11.10
C SER A 38 -18.25 31.53 -9.80
N PHE A 39 -19.53 31.19 -9.61
CA PHE A 39 -20.33 31.65 -8.48
C PHE A 39 -19.76 31.21 -7.13
N LEU A 40 -19.48 29.91 -6.98
CA LEU A 40 -18.94 29.37 -5.73
C LEU A 40 -17.51 29.87 -5.47
N GLU A 41 -16.69 30.01 -6.50
CA GLU A 41 -15.35 30.57 -6.38
C GLU A 41 -15.40 32.02 -5.89
N LYS A 42 -16.29 32.84 -6.46
CA LYS A 42 -16.55 34.21 -5.99
C LYS A 42 -16.95 34.25 -4.51
N ALA A 43 -17.90 33.40 -4.11
CA ALA A 43 -18.32 33.31 -2.72
C ALA A 43 -17.14 32.97 -1.77
N MET A 44 -16.22 32.09 -2.19
CA MET A 44 -15.05 31.70 -1.39
C MET A 44 -13.96 32.78 -1.29
N ILE A 45 -13.98 33.80 -2.16
CA ILE A 45 -13.02 34.91 -2.13
C ILE A 45 -13.61 36.22 -1.59
N GLN A 46 -14.93 36.37 -1.58
CA GLN A 46 -15.60 37.54 -1.03
C GLN A 46 -15.36 37.64 0.49
N GLY A 47 -15.04 38.84 0.97
CA GLY A 47 -14.79 39.09 2.40
C GLY A 47 -13.45 38.59 2.95
N ARG A 48 -12.49 38.22 2.09
CA ARG A 48 -11.13 37.88 2.54
C ARG A 48 -10.44 39.07 3.23
N PRO A 49 -9.55 38.83 4.21
CA PRO A 49 -9.05 37.53 4.67
C PRO A 49 -9.88 36.86 5.78
N ASP A 50 -11.01 37.45 6.16
CA ASP A 50 -11.76 37.05 7.36
C ASP A 50 -13.04 36.26 7.04
N ASN A 51 -13.26 35.87 5.78
CA ASN A 51 -14.40 35.06 5.39
C ASN A 51 -14.35 33.62 5.91
N ALA A 52 -15.49 32.91 5.84
CA ALA A 52 -15.64 31.55 6.37
C ALA A 52 -14.57 30.58 5.86
N PHE A 53 -14.22 30.66 4.56
CA PHE A 53 -13.21 29.79 3.96
C PHE A 53 -11.81 30.01 4.55
N CYS A 54 -11.39 31.26 4.75
CA CYS A 54 -10.09 31.55 5.35
C CYS A 54 -10.02 31.17 6.82
N ARG A 55 -11.13 31.31 7.57
CA ARG A 55 -11.24 30.84 8.96
C ARG A 55 -11.09 29.33 9.05
N MET A 56 -11.76 28.60 8.17
CA MET A 56 -11.65 27.14 8.08
C MET A 56 -10.21 26.70 7.78
N GLU A 57 -9.55 27.33 6.81
CA GLU A 57 -8.15 27.02 6.50
C GLU A 57 -7.18 27.38 7.64
N ARG A 58 -7.56 28.26 8.57
CA ARG A 58 -6.78 28.53 9.79
C ARG A 58 -7.18 27.63 10.96
N GLY A 59 -8.14 26.73 10.79
CA GLY A 59 -8.62 25.85 11.86
C GLY A 59 -9.47 26.56 12.92
N GLU A 60 -9.95 27.77 12.61
CA GLU A 60 -10.87 28.53 13.47
C GLU A 60 -12.30 27.95 13.40
N SER A 61 -12.61 27.20 12.34
CA SER A 61 -13.85 26.46 12.17
C SER A 61 -13.59 25.09 11.50
N THR A 62 -14.48 24.13 11.76
CA THR A 62 -14.47 22.81 11.13
C THR A 62 -15.21 22.79 9.79
N ALA A 63 -15.09 21.70 9.02
CA ALA A 63 -15.82 21.52 7.77
C ALA A 63 -17.35 21.67 7.94
N ARG A 64 -17.94 21.12 9.02
CA ARG A 64 -19.37 21.29 9.29
C ARG A 64 -19.77 22.73 9.58
N GLN A 65 -18.99 23.43 10.42
CA GLN A 65 -19.24 24.83 10.75
C GLN A 65 -19.08 25.73 9.52
N PHE A 66 -18.05 25.49 8.71
CA PHE A 66 -17.87 26.17 7.44
C PHE A 66 -19.06 25.95 6.50
N ALA A 67 -19.58 24.72 6.40
CA ALA A 67 -20.71 24.44 5.51
C ALA A 67 -21.94 25.29 5.85
N GLU A 68 -22.23 25.47 7.14
CA GLU A 68 -23.34 26.32 7.60
C GLU A 68 -23.12 27.80 7.26
N GLU A 69 -21.92 28.32 7.50
CA GLU A 69 -21.57 29.71 7.23
C GLU A 69 -21.55 30.00 5.72
N PHE A 70 -20.87 29.14 4.95
CA PHE A 70 -20.72 29.29 3.51
C PHE A 70 -22.05 29.13 2.76
N THR A 71 -22.98 28.33 3.31
CA THR A 71 -24.35 28.27 2.78
C THR A 71 -25.04 29.64 2.88
N LYS A 72 -24.85 30.37 3.99
CA LYS A 72 -25.41 31.72 4.17
C LYS A 72 -24.72 32.74 3.25
N ASP A 73 -23.42 32.63 3.07
CA ASP A 73 -22.65 33.48 2.14
C ASP A 73 -23.17 33.29 0.71
N CYS A 74 -23.35 32.04 0.26
CA CYS A 74 -23.94 31.73 -1.04
C CYS A 74 -25.37 32.27 -1.18
N GLN A 75 -26.23 32.15 -0.16
CA GLN A 75 -27.60 32.71 -0.18
C GLN A 75 -27.63 34.23 -0.26
N THR A 76 -26.62 34.90 0.29
CA THR A 76 -26.48 36.35 0.24
C THR A 76 -26.04 36.76 -1.16
N LEU A 77 -24.96 36.15 -1.68
CA LEU A 77 -24.47 36.41 -3.03
C LEU A 77 -25.51 36.07 -4.10
N SER A 78 -26.31 35.01 -3.91
CA SER A 78 -27.35 34.64 -4.88
C SER A 78 -28.43 35.71 -4.98
N LYS A 79 -28.80 36.37 -3.86
CA LYS A 79 -29.75 37.49 -3.86
C LYS A 79 -29.15 38.72 -4.54
N GLU A 80 -27.87 38.99 -4.32
CA GLU A 80 -27.14 40.12 -4.92
C GLU A 80 -26.98 39.97 -6.44
N GLU A 81 -26.64 38.76 -6.91
CA GLU A 81 -26.42 38.46 -8.34
C GLU A 81 -27.68 37.95 -9.08
N GLY A 82 -28.84 37.91 -8.40
CA GLY A 82 -30.10 37.45 -8.98
C GLY A 82 -30.10 35.97 -9.39
N GLN A 83 -29.30 35.14 -8.73
CA GLN A 83 -29.19 33.70 -8.96
C GLN A 83 -30.17 32.91 -8.08
N VAL A 84 -30.65 31.79 -8.60
CA VAL A 84 -31.55 30.88 -7.86
C VAL A 84 -30.75 29.68 -7.37
N LEU A 85 -30.58 29.56 -6.06
CA LEU A 85 -30.02 28.36 -5.45
C LEU A 85 -31.09 27.24 -5.40
N PRO A 86 -30.70 25.97 -5.54
CA PRO A 86 -31.58 24.84 -5.24
C PRO A 86 -32.20 24.95 -3.84
N LYS A 87 -33.44 24.49 -3.69
CA LYS A 87 -34.23 24.62 -2.45
C LYS A 87 -33.55 23.97 -1.24
N ASP A 88 -32.81 22.90 -1.49
CA ASP A 88 -32.08 22.06 -0.55
C ASP A 88 -30.56 22.31 -0.58
N PHE A 89 -30.11 23.42 -1.18
CA PHE A 89 -28.70 23.75 -1.27
C PHE A 89 -28.04 23.81 0.12
N ASN A 90 -26.98 23.01 0.28
CA ASN A 90 -26.13 22.98 1.45
C ASN A 90 -24.68 22.72 0.99
N ALA A 91 -23.77 23.61 1.42
CA ALA A 91 -22.35 23.51 1.15
C ALA A 91 -21.67 22.25 1.69
N SER A 92 -22.30 21.46 2.56
CA SER A 92 -21.72 20.20 3.05
C SER A 92 -21.40 19.22 1.92
N SER A 93 -22.22 19.19 0.87
CA SER A 93 -22.00 18.33 -0.32
C SER A 93 -20.87 18.82 -1.23
N MET A 94 -20.41 20.07 -1.04
CA MET A 94 -19.25 20.60 -1.76
C MET A 94 -17.98 19.81 -1.44
N PHE A 95 -17.83 19.37 -0.19
CA PHE A 95 -16.66 18.61 0.24
C PHE A 95 -16.57 17.23 -0.42
N ASP A 96 -17.69 16.63 -0.81
CA ASP A 96 -17.70 15.36 -1.56
C ASP A 96 -17.11 15.56 -2.97
N THR A 97 -17.14 16.79 -3.47
CA THR A 97 -16.47 17.15 -4.72
C THR A 97 -14.95 17.18 -4.55
N PHE A 98 -14.44 17.63 -3.39
CA PHE A 98 -13.00 17.62 -3.09
C PHE A 98 -12.45 16.19 -2.94
N MET A 99 -13.27 15.25 -2.47
CA MET A 99 -12.90 13.83 -2.37
C MET A 99 -12.64 13.16 -3.72
N ASN A 100 -13.17 13.73 -4.80
CA ASN A 100 -13.03 13.22 -6.17
C ASN A 100 -11.88 13.87 -6.95
N ILE A 101 -11.11 14.76 -6.31
CA ILE A 101 -9.97 15.41 -6.95
C ILE A 101 -8.89 14.34 -7.20
N LYS A 102 -8.40 14.31 -8.44
CA LYS A 102 -7.38 13.36 -8.84
C LYS A 102 -6.00 13.84 -8.43
N MET A 103 -5.16 12.89 -8.08
CA MET A 103 -3.75 13.14 -7.85
C MET A 103 -3.00 13.25 -9.19
N VAL A 104 -1.91 14.01 -9.19
CA VAL A 104 -1.02 14.23 -10.33
C VAL A 104 0.17 13.26 -10.23
N PRO A 105 0.17 12.13 -10.97
CA PRO A 105 1.20 11.08 -10.87
C PRO A 105 2.63 11.61 -11.02
N ASP A 106 2.87 12.44 -12.04
CA ASP A 106 4.22 12.90 -12.36
C ASP A 106 4.82 13.75 -11.23
N MET A 107 3.97 14.52 -10.53
CA MET A 107 4.40 15.31 -9.37
C MET A 107 4.72 14.41 -8.17
N LEU A 108 3.92 13.37 -7.93
CA LEU A 108 4.20 12.41 -6.87
C LEU A 108 5.46 11.57 -7.16
N ASN A 109 5.70 11.22 -8.43
CA ASN A 109 6.96 10.60 -8.86
C ASN A 109 8.15 11.53 -8.54
N ALA A 110 8.05 12.82 -8.89
CA ALA A 110 9.09 13.80 -8.60
C ALA A 110 9.40 13.92 -7.09
N VAL A 111 8.39 13.91 -6.22
CA VAL A 111 8.58 13.87 -4.76
C VAL A 111 9.43 12.65 -4.37
N SER A 112 9.10 11.49 -4.90
CA SER A 112 9.79 10.22 -4.61
C SER A 112 11.24 10.24 -5.11
N VAL A 113 11.48 10.72 -6.34
CA VAL A 113 12.81 10.89 -6.91
C VAL A 113 13.68 11.82 -6.06
N LEU A 114 13.15 12.97 -5.64
CA LEU A 114 13.87 13.93 -4.81
C LEU A 114 14.29 13.29 -3.47
N LYS A 115 13.36 12.59 -2.81
CA LYS A 115 13.62 11.89 -1.55
C LYS A 115 14.72 10.83 -1.72
N GLN A 116 14.68 10.06 -2.80
CA GLN A 116 15.69 9.05 -3.14
C GLN A 116 17.07 9.66 -3.44
N ASN A 117 17.12 10.92 -3.86
CA ASN A 117 18.36 11.70 -4.04
C ASN A 117 18.80 12.46 -2.77
N GLY A 118 18.19 12.16 -1.61
CA GLY A 118 18.55 12.74 -0.32
C GLY A 118 18.04 14.17 -0.09
N VAL A 119 17.11 14.64 -0.90
CA VAL A 119 16.43 15.92 -0.71
C VAL A 119 15.26 15.72 0.26
N LYS A 120 15.18 16.55 1.30
CA LYS A 120 14.07 16.50 2.24
C LYS A 120 12.80 17.07 1.61
N THR A 121 11.65 16.47 1.86
CA THR A 121 10.38 16.89 1.26
C THR A 121 9.38 17.30 2.34
N ALA A 122 8.65 18.39 2.10
CA ALA A 122 7.50 18.72 2.94
C ALA A 122 6.29 19.19 2.13
N ALA A 123 5.10 18.84 2.63
CA ALA A 123 3.86 19.44 2.15
C ALA A 123 3.54 20.69 2.98
N VAL A 124 3.27 21.81 2.32
CA VAL A 124 2.86 23.09 2.93
C VAL A 124 1.55 23.51 2.29
N THR A 125 0.45 23.25 2.99
CA THR A 125 -0.88 23.28 2.40
C THR A 125 -1.85 24.14 3.18
N ASN A 126 -2.70 24.85 2.44
CA ASN A 126 -3.89 25.45 2.99
C ASN A 126 -4.98 24.36 3.04
N ASN A 127 -5.19 23.77 4.22
CA ASN A 127 -6.11 22.65 4.44
C ASN A 127 -7.03 22.92 5.62
N TYR A 128 -7.99 22.03 5.88
CA TYR A 128 -9.07 22.21 6.86
C TYR A 128 -9.21 21.02 7.82
N ILE A 129 -9.92 21.24 8.94
CA ILE A 129 -10.30 20.17 9.86
C ILE A 129 -11.63 19.59 9.40
N ASP A 130 -11.59 18.37 8.85
CA ASP A 130 -12.79 17.66 8.41
C ASP A 130 -13.33 16.76 9.52
N ASP A 131 -14.43 17.20 10.13
CA ASP A 131 -15.14 16.55 11.23
C ASP A 131 -16.44 15.88 10.78
N ARG A 132 -16.58 15.60 9.47
CA ARG A 132 -17.73 14.89 8.90
C ARG A 132 -17.58 13.38 9.10
N GLU A 133 -18.72 12.67 9.23
CA GLU A 133 -18.74 11.22 9.44
C GLU A 133 -18.12 10.41 8.27
N GLN A 134 -18.10 10.97 7.06
CA GLN A 134 -17.62 10.32 5.84
C GLN A 134 -16.12 10.59 5.53
N ASN A 135 -15.37 11.22 6.45
CA ASN A 135 -13.98 11.64 6.20
C ASN A 135 -12.94 10.50 6.20
N SER A 136 -13.32 9.24 6.43
CA SER A 136 -12.34 8.14 6.54
C SER A 136 -11.40 8.05 5.34
N LEU A 137 -11.92 8.33 4.14
CA LEU A 137 -11.17 8.26 2.89
C LEU A 137 -10.20 9.43 2.68
N GLY A 138 -10.60 10.65 3.04
CA GLY A 138 -9.76 11.84 2.91
C GLY A 138 -8.62 11.81 3.93
N ALA A 139 -8.94 11.39 5.15
CA ALA A 139 -7.97 11.16 6.21
C ALA A 139 -6.94 10.07 5.83
N GLY A 140 -7.34 8.99 5.16
CA GLY A 140 -6.41 7.94 4.77
C GLY A 140 -5.45 8.35 3.66
N VAL A 141 -5.89 9.14 2.67
CA VAL A 141 -5.00 9.72 1.66
C VAL A 141 -3.95 10.62 2.31
N MET A 142 -4.37 11.51 3.22
CA MET A 142 -3.45 12.41 3.93
C MET A 142 -2.48 11.65 4.83
N THR A 143 -2.95 10.60 5.51
CA THR A 143 -2.10 9.71 6.32
C THR A 143 -1.07 9.02 5.45
N THR A 144 -1.45 8.58 4.25
CA THR A 144 -0.54 7.92 3.30
C THR A 144 0.55 8.89 2.81
N LEU A 145 0.16 10.09 2.37
CA LEU A 145 1.12 11.10 1.89
C LEU A 145 2.11 11.51 3.00
N SER A 146 1.60 11.76 4.21
CA SER A 146 2.44 12.15 5.35
C SER A 146 3.32 11.01 5.86
N SER A 147 2.91 9.76 5.74
CA SER A 147 3.69 8.61 6.21
C SER A 147 4.79 8.21 5.23
N PHE A 148 4.58 8.36 3.92
CA PHE A 148 5.46 7.73 2.92
C PHE A 148 6.15 8.70 1.95
N TYR A 149 5.53 9.83 1.62
CA TYR A 149 6.02 10.71 0.56
C TYR A 149 6.72 11.95 1.11
N PHE A 150 6.34 12.41 2.30
CA PHE A 150 6.88 13.61 2.92
C PHE A 150 7.65 13.31 4.21
N ASP A 151 8.74 14.04 4.46
CA ASP A 151 9.40 14.02 5.77
C ASP A 151 8.59 14.80 6.80
N HIS A 152 7.96 15.90 6.35
CA HIS A 152 7.10 16.73 7.19
C HIS A 152 5.86 17.21 6.46
N PHE A 153 4.81 17.41 7.25
CA PHE A 153 3.54 17.95 6.78
C PHE A 153 3.19 19.19 7.61
N VAL A 154 2.89 20.30 6.95
CA VAL A 154 2.48 21.56 7.58
C VAL A 154 1.11 21.95 7.02
N GLU A 155 0.08 21.68 7.81
CA GLU A 155 -1.32 22.00 7.48
C GLU A 155 -1.70 23.32 8.15
N SER A 156 -2.21 24.26 7.35
CA SER A 156 -2.60 25.58 7.84
C SER A 156 -3.59 25.53 9.00
N CYS A 157 -4.56 24.59 8.96
CA CYS A 157 -5.59 24.46 9.99
C CYS A 157 -5.05 23.95 11.33
N ARG A 158 -3.95 23.18 11.32
CA ARG A 158 -3.28 22.72 12.54
C ARG A 158 -2.28 23.74 13.05
N PHE A 159 -1.71 24.54 12.15
CA PHE A 159 -0.73 25.57 12.49
C PHE A 159 -1.37 26.91 12.90
N GLY A 160 -2.61 27.18 12.47
CA GLY A 160 -3.32 28.42 12.76
C GLY A 160 -3.03 29.57 11.77
N LYS A 161 -2.17 29.33 10.77
CA LYS A 161 -1.79 30.32 9.75
C LYS A 161 -1.85 29.67 8.38
N ARG A 162 -2.28 30.45 7.39
CA ARG A 162 -2.41 30.01 5.99
C ARG A 162 -1.44 30.76 5.10
N LYS A 163 -1.00 30.14 4.01
CA LYS A 163 -0.33 30.86 2.92
C LYS A 163 -1.25 31.99 2.42
N PRO A 164 -0.73 33.21 2.15
CA PRO A 164 0.69 33.55 1.99
C PRO A 164 1.41 34.05 3.27
N ASP A 165 0.90 33.83 4.48
CA ASP A 165 1.62 34.21 5.71
C ASP A 165 2.98 33.50 5.79
N GLN A 166 4.08 34.27 5.86
CA GLN A 166 5.45 33.75 5.80
C GLN A 166 5.80 32.79 6.96
N SER A 167 5.08 32.88 8.09
CA SER A 167 5.31 32.02 9.25
C SER A 167 5.10 30.54 8.96
N ILE A 168 4.22 30.17 8.02
CA ILE A 168 3.98 28.77 7.66
C ILE A 168 5.18 28.14 6.94
N PHE A 169 5.87 28.91 6.10
CA PHE A 169 7.10 28.46 5.44
C PHE A 169 8.25 28.33 6.43
N ASN A 170 8.36 29.27 7.37
CA ASN A 170 9.35 29.19 8.46
C ASN A 170 9.18 27.92 9.29
N GLU A 171 7.94 27.52 9.60
CA GLU A 171 7.67 26.27 10.31
C GLU A 171 8.14 25.05 9.49
N ALA A 172 7.85 25.02 8.19
CA ALA A 172 8.32 23.94 7.31
C ALA A 172 9.85 23.86 7.24
N LEU A 173 10.53 24.99 7.02
CA LEU A 173 12.00 25.07 6.97
C LEU A 173 12.63 24.64 8.30
N LYS A 174 12.04 25.06 9.42
CA LYS A 174 12.49 24.69 10.77
C LYS A 174 12.37 23.18 11.01
N LYS A 175 11.23 22.57 10.70
CA LYS A 175 11.05 21.11 10.84
C LYS A 175 12.07 20.35 9.99
N LEU A 176 12.28 20.78 8.75
CA LEU A 176 13.27 20.20 7.84
C LEU A 176 14.72 20.48 8.26
N GLY A 177 14.97 21.46 9.12
CA GLY A 177 16.31 21.87 9.53
C GLY A 177 17.15 22.43 8.38
N VAL A 178 16.55 23.26 7.52
CA VAL A 178 17.20 23.89 6.36
C VAL A 178 16.97 25.40 6.32
N LYS A 179 17.84 26.13 5.62
CA LYS A 179 17.67 27.57 5.37
C LYS A 179 16.76 27.82 4.15
N ALA A 180 16.16 29.01 4.08
CA ALA A 180 15.29 29.40 2.97
C ALA A 180 15.98 29.28 1.59
N GLU A 181 17.21 29.76 1.48
CA GLU A 181 18.05 29.69 0.27
C GLU A 181 18.39 28.26 -0.20
N GLU A 182 18.26 27.27 0.68
CA GLU A 182 18.48 25.85 0.41
C GLU A 182 17.19 25.14 -0.04
N ALA A 183 16.04 25.83 -0.05
CA ALA A 183 14.75 25.26 -0.35
C ALA A 183 14.21 25.70 -1.73
N VAL A 184 13.30 24.88 -2.26
CA VAL A 184 12.44 25.18 -3.41
C VAL A 184 10.99 25.05 -2.97
N PHE A 185 10.08 25.90 -3.45
CA PHE A 185 8.65 25.82 -3.18
C PHE A 185 7.83 25.78 -4.48
N LEU A 186 6.91 24.82 -4.57
CA LEU A 186 5.99 24.66 -5.70
C LEU A 186 4.55 24.95 -5.24
N ASP A 187 3.87 25.85 -5.94
CA ASP A 187 2.48 26.25 -5.67
C ASP A 187 1.84 26.77 -6.95
N ASP A 188 0.53 26.60 -7.11
CA ASP A 188 -0.23 27.08 -8.28
C ASP A 188 -0.68 28.55 -8.12
N LEU A 189 -0.65 29.08 -6.90
CA LEU A 189 -1.08 30.44 -6.58
C LEU A 189 0.09 31.42 -6.48
N GLY A 190 0.08 32.41 -7.39
CA GLY A 190 1.08 33.48 -7.45
C GLY A 190 1.36 34.21 -6.11
N PRO A 191 0.35 34.55 -5.28
CA PRO A 191 0.58 35.17 -3.97
C PRO A 191 1.41 34.30 -3.01
N ASN A 192 1.20 32.99 -3.01
CA ASN A 192 1.94 32.05 -2.15
C ASN A 192 3.41 31.95 -2.59
N VAL A 193 3.62 31.79 -3.90
CA VAL A 193 4.95 31.81 -4.53
C VAL A 193 5.67 33.12 -4.22
N LYS A 194 5.00 34.26 -4.33
CA LYS A 194 5.61 35.57 -4.04
C LYS A 194 6.10 35.64 -2.58
N ALA A 195 5.27 35.23 -1.62
CA ALA A 195 5.64 35.29 -0.20
C ALA A 195 6.84 34.39 0.13
N ALA A 196 6.90 33.17 -0.42
CA ALA A 196 8.05 32.28 -0.26
C ALA A 196 9.33 32.89 -0.88
N ARG A 197 9.22 33.51 -2.05
CA ARG A 197 10.35 34.16 -2.74
C ARG A 197 10.93 35.32 -1.95
N GLU A 198 10.09 36.13 -1.31
CA GLU A 198 10.51 37.24 -0.43
C GLU A 198 11.32 36.76 0.78
N MET A 199 11.18 35.50 1.18
CA MET A 199 11.99 34.86 2.23
C MET A 199 13.33 34.31 1.72
N GLY A 200 13.59 34.36 0.41
CA GLY A 200 14.77 33.77 -0.22
C GLY A 200 14.62 32.31 -0.65
N ILE A 201 13.41 31.76 -0.62
CA ILE A 201 13.11 30.42 -1.13
C ILE A 201 13.06 30.48 -2.67
N SER A 202 13.68 29.51 -3.36
CA SER A 202 13.49 29.39 -4.82
C SER A 202 12.08 28.90 -5.11
N THR A 203 11.42 29.37 -6.15
CA THR A 203 9.99 29.10 -6.33
C THR A 203 9.65 28.71 -7.75
N VAL A 204 8.78 27.72 -7.91
CA VAL A 204 8.20 27.29 -9.19
C VAL A 204 6.69 27.55 -9.15
N LEU A 205 6.16 28.30 -10.10
CA LEU A 205 4.72 28.54 -10.23
C LEU A 205 4.10 27.45 -11.10
N VAL A 206 3.27 26.59 -10.52
CA VAL A 206 2.69 25.44 -11.20
C VAL A 206 1.45 25.86 -11.99
N LYS A 207 1.58 25.91 -13.32
CA LYS A 207 0.44 26.08 -14.26
C LYS A 207 0.25 24.87 -15.16
N ASP A 208 1.36 24.28 -15.55
CA ASP A 208 1.45 23.05 -16.31
C ASP A 208 2.47 22.15 -15.61
N THR A 209 2.09 20.89 -15.36
CA THR A 209 2.91 19.94 -14.62
C THR A 209 4.25 19.70 -15.29
N SER A 210 4.26 19.52 -16.62
CA SER A 210 5.50 19.23 -17.36
C SER A 210 6.48 20.40 -17.33
N ALA A 211 5.99 21.63 -17.50
CA ALA A 211 6.80 22.84 -17.40
C ALA A 211 7.34 23.04 -15.98
N ALA A 212 6.51 22.85 -14.95
CA ALA A 212 6.92 22.97 -13.56
C ALA A 212 8.00 21.94 -13.18
N LEU A 213 7.88 20.69 -13.67
CA LEU A 213 8.89 19.66 -13.44
C LEU A 213 10.22 19.96 -14.14
N LYS A 214 10.20 20.58 -15.33
CA LYS A 214 11.43 21.06 -15.98
C LYS A 214 12.11 22.14 -15.15
N GLU A 215 11.36 23.13 -14.68
CA GLU A 215 11.90 24.19 -13.81
C GLU A 215 12.42 23.61 -12.48
N LEU A 216 11.71 22.63 -11.91
CA LEU A 216 12.16 21.92 -10.70
C LEU A 216 13.49 21.18 -10.93
N GLN A 217 13.63 20.48 -12.05
CA GLN A 217 14.87 19.84 -12.45
C GLN A 217 16.01 20.86 -12.60
N GLU A 218 15.77 22.00 -13.26
CA GLU A 218 16.77 23.04 -13.45
C GLU A 218 17.26 23.63 -12.11
N VAL A 219 16.33 23.88 -11.18
CA VAL A 219 16.65 24.49 -9.88
C VAL A 219 17.31 23.50 -8.92
N THR A 220 16.94 22.21 -8.98
CA THR A 220 17.48 21.17 -8.08
C THR A 220 18.72 20.48 -8.64
N GLY A 221 18.89 20.47 -9.97
CA GLY A 221 19.89 19.67 -10.67
C GLY A 221 19.59 18.17 -10.68
N ILE A 222 18.37 17.75 -10.32
CA ILE A 222 17.95 16.35 -10.24
C ILE A 222 16.98 16.08 -11.38
N ASP A 223 17.23 15.02 -12.15
CA ASP A 223 16.27 14.55 -13.15
C ASP A 223 15.04 13.97 -12.46
N VAL A 224 14.00 14.79 -12.32
CA VAL A 224 12.72 14.40 -11.69
C VAL A 224 11.77 13.66 -12.65
N PHE A 225 12.15 13.52 -13.93
CA PHE A 225 11.43 12.70 -14.90
C PHE A 225 11.85 11.23 -14.86
N GLN A 226 12.99 10.92 -14.23
CA GLN A 226 13.38 9.54 -14.00
C GLN A 226 12.30 8.82 -13.18
N GLU A 227 12.15 7.54 -13.46
CA GLU A 227 11.16 6.71 -12.79
C GLU A 227 11.62 6.42 -11.36
N ALA A 228 10.84 6.86 -10.35
CA ALA A 228 11.15 6.58 -8.96
C ALA A 228 11.09 5.08 -8.67
N LYS A 229 11.99 4.60 -7.80
CA LYS A 229 11.82 3.28 -7.19
C LYS A 229 10.52 3.27 -6.37
N PRO A 230 9.83 2.11 -6.22
CA PRO A 230 8.66 2.02 -5.37
C PRO A 230 8.93 2.54 -3.97
N VAL A 231 7.96 3.26 -3.41
CA VAL A 231 8.03 3.68 -2.02
C VAL A 231 7.84 2.45 -1.14
N SER A 232 8.79 2.22 -0.24
CA SER A 232 8.75 1.13 0.72
C SER A 232 8.60 1.67 2.13
N VAL A 233 7.85 0.94 2.97
CA VAL A 233 7.82 1.22 4.40
C VAL A 233 9.09 0.68 5.07
N HIS A 234 9.52 1.37 6.13
CA HIS A 234 10.52 0.86 7.05
C HIS A 234 9.79 0.18 8.22
N HIS A 235 10.26 -0.98 8.65
CA HIS A 235 9.59 -1.80 9.68
C HIS A 235 9.35 -1.03 10.99
N GLU A 236 10.25 -0.13 11.41
CA GLU A 236 10.04 0.69 12.63
C GLU A 236 9.13 1.91 12.47
N ARG A 237 8.74 2.29 11.24
CA ARG A 237 8.05 3.56 10.95
C ARG A 237 6.61 3.39 10.50
N VAL A 238 6.00 2.27 10.88
CA VAL A 238 4.59 1.97 10.60
C VAL A 238 3.84 1.67 11.89
N PRO A 239 2.50 1.85 11.91
CA PRO A 239 1.70 1.43 13.04
C PRO A 239 1.60 -0.10 13.10
N HIS A 240 2.08 -0.70 14.20
CA HIS A 240 1.88 -2.10 14.52
C HIS A 240 0.57 -2.26 15.31
N SER A 241 -0.30 -3.14 14.83
CA SER A 241 -1.61 -3.41 15.42
C SER A 241 -1.72 -4.87 15.84
N TYR A 242 -2.57 -5.13 16.83
CA TYR A 242 -2.79 -6.47 17.36
C TYR A 242 -4.28 -6.69 17.59
N ALA A 243 -4.77 -7.87 17.20
CA ALA A 243 -6.13 -8.31 17.49
C ALA A 243 -6.08 -9.73 18.06
N THR A 244 -6.82 -9.97 19.13
CA THR A 244 -6.95 -11.31 19.70
C THR A 244 -8.32 -11.86 19.36
N THR A 245 -8.35 -13.00 18.67
CA THR A 245 -9.59 -13.68 18.31
C THR A 245 -10.32 -14.16 19.56
N ARG A 246 -11.61 -14.47 19.43
CA ARG A 246 -12.39 -15.06 20.53
C ARG A 246 -11.80 -16.39 21.03
N SER A 247 -11.16 -17.15 20.14
CA SER A 247 -10.43 -18.38 20.48
C SER A 247 -9.06 -18.16 21.13
N GLY A 248 -8.62 -16.90 21.29
CA GLY A 248 -7.37 -16.55 21.99
C GLY A 248 -6.13 -16.48 21.10
N VAL A 249 -6.29 -16.57 19.77
CA VAL A 249 -5.18 -16.40 18.82
C VAL A 249 -4.91 -14.91 18.64
N LYS A 250 -3.70 -14.46 18.95
CA LYS A 250 -3.27 -13.07 18.72
C LYS A 250 -2.68 -12.95 17.33
N PHE A 251 -3.21 -12.05 16.51
CA PHE A 251 -2.61 -11.65 15.25
C PHE A 251 -1.96 -10.28 15.37
N HIS A 252 -0.73 -10.18 14.92
CA HIS A 252 -0.08 -8.93 14.56
C HIS A 252 -0.37 -8.60 13.08
N TYR A 253 -0.56 -7.32 12.80
CA TYR A 253 -0.73 -6.80 11.45
C TYR A 253 -0.36 -5.32 11.38
N VAL A 254 -0.04 -4.85 10.18
CA VAL A 254 0.11 -3.43 9.85
C VAL A 254 -1.16 -2.97 9.14
N ASP A 255 -1.75 -1.87 9.61
CA ASP A 255 -3.04 -1.32 9.16
C ASP A 255 -2.87 0.11 8.65
N ILE A 256 -2.93 0.30 7.33
CA ILE A 256 -2.59 1.56 6.69
C ILE A 256 -3.60 1.90 5.61
N GLY A 257 -4.00 3.17 5.55
CA GLY A 257 -4.92 3.69 4.57
C GLY A 257 -6.38 3.54 5.00
N SER A 258 -7.27 3.66 4.04
CA SER A 258 -8.72 3.76 4.27
C SER A 258 -9.48 3.33 3.03
N GLY A 259 -10.71 2.85 3.17
CA GLY A 259 -11.53 2.37 2.06
C GLY A 259 -11.79 0.86 2.19
N PRO A 260 -12.15 0.17 1.09
CA PRO A 260 -12.35 -1.26 1.10
C PRO A 260 -11.11 -2.01 1.64
N PRO A 261 -11.28 -2.95 2.58
CA PRO A 261 -10.15 -3.64 3.21
C PRO A 261 -9.52 -4.65 2.25
N VAL A 262 -8.19 -4.62 2.19
CA VAL A 262 -7.34 -5.56 1.44
C VAL A 262 -6.41 -6.23 2.44
N ILE A 263 -6.62 -7.53 2.68
CA ILE A 263 -5.82 -8.34 3.60
C ILE A 263 -4.73 -9.06 2.80
N PHE A 264 -3.47 -8.75 3.11
CA PHE A 264 -2.30 -9.40 2.53
C PHE A 264 -1.82 -10.56 3.42
N CYS A 265 -1.67 -11.72 2.81
CA CYS A 265 -1.21 -12.96 3.44
C CYS A 265 0.10 -13.40 2.77
N HIS A 266 1.23 -13.28 3.49
CA HIS A 266 2.53 -13.76 2.99
C HIS A 266 2.62 -15.29 3.05
N GLY A 267 3.67 -15.86 2.46
CA GLY A 267 3.98 -17.29 2.51
C GLY A 267 5.17 -17.64 3.41
N PHE A 268 5.90 -18.69 3.03
CA PHE A 268 7.03 -19.21 3.79
C PHE A 268 8.38 -18.88 3.13
N PRO A 269 9.41 -18.54 3.91
CA PRO A 269 9.40 -18.04 5.29
C PRO A 269 9.44 -16.51 5.23
N GLU A 270 8.33 -15.86 5.50
CA GLU A 270 8.17 -14.43 5.23
C GLU A 270 7.66 -13.66 6.47
N SER A 271 7.07 -12.49 6.25
CA SER A 271 6.46 -11.62 7.26
C SER A 271 5.53 -10.64 6.56
N TRP A 272 4.70 -9.91 7.29
CA TRP A 272 3.99 -8.72 6.79
C TRP A 272 4.91 -7.79 5.99
N TYR A 273 6.19 -7.74 6.35
CA TYR A 273 7.21 -6.87 5.76
C TYR A 273 7.60 -7.22 4.32
N GLU A 274 7.22 -8.41 3.83
CA GLU A 274 7.32 -8.74 2.40
C GLU A 274 6.57 -7.69 1.54
N TRP A 275 5.43 -7.22 2.06
CA TRP A 275 4.55 -6.26 1.40
C TRP A 275 5.01 -4.80 1.52
N LYS A 276 6.25 -4.55 1.95
CA LYS A 276 6.73 -3.20 2.28
C LYS A 276 6.56 -2.18 1.16
N SER A 277 6.60 -2.63 -0.10
CA SER A 277 6.41 -1.77 -1.28
C SER A 277 4.96 -1.73 -1.78
N GLN A 278 4.14 -2.73 -1.43
CA GLN A 278 2.74 -2.83 -1.82
C GLN A 278 1.85 -2.03 -0.87
N ILE A 279 2.19 -1.99 0.42
CA ILE A 279 1.41 -1.26 1.43
C ILE A 279 1.23 0.22 1.04
N PRO A 280 2.29 1.01 0.72
CA PRO A 280 2.11 2.41 0.35
C PRO A 280 1.33 2.58 -0.95
N ALA A 281 1.57 1.72 -1.95
CA ALA A 281 0.92 1.84 -3.25
C ALA A 281 -0.58 1.56 -3.19
N VAL A 282 -0.98 0.51 -2.47
CA VAL A 282 -2.39 0.14 -2.33
C VAL A 282 -3.12 1.07 -1.35
N ALA A 283 -2.47 1.51 -0.27
CA ALA A 283 -3.03 2.53 0.62
C ALA A 283 -3.21 3.86 -0.11
N ALA A 284 -2.21 4.27 -0.90
CA ALA A 284 -2.31 5.44 -1.77
C ALA A 284 -3.48 5.27 -2.71
N ALA A 285 -3.74 4.09 -3.26
CA ALA A 285 -4.88 3.83 -4.14
C ALA A 285 -6.28 3.90 -3.48
N GLY A 286 -6.39 4.31 -2.21
CA GLY A 286 -7.67 4.49 -1.52
C GLY A 286 -8.25 3.18 -0.99
N PHE A 287 -7.38 2.26 -0.56
CA PHE A 287 -7.73 1.02 0.12
C PHE A 287 -7.18 1.01 1.55
N ARG A 288 -7.86 0.28 2.43
CA ARG A 288 -7.33 -0.04 3.77
C ARG A 288 -6.51 -1.32 3.67
N VAL A 289 -5.20 -1.20 3.75
CA VAL A 289 -4.27 -2.32 3.69
C VAL A 289 -4.08 -2.92 5.08
N ILE A 290 -4.32 -4.23 5.19
CA ILE A 290 -4.05 -5.03 6.39
C ILE A 290 -2.99 -6.06 6.00
N ALA A 291 -1.72 -5.79 6.30
CA ALA A 291 -0.62 -6.71 6.04
C ALA A 291 -0.38 -7.57 7.29
N MET A 292 -0.68 -8.86 7.20
CA MET A 292 -0.65 -9.79 8.32
C MET A 292 0.75 -10.33 8.56
N ASP A 293 1.15 -10.49 9.83
CA ASP A 293 1.99 -11.63 10.17
C ASP A 293 1.07 -12.85 10.31
N MET A 294 1.22 -13.83 9.42
CA MET A 294 0.40 -15.04 9.45
C MET A 294 0.65 -15.83 10.74
N LYS A 295 -0.28 -16.71 11.14
CA LYS A 295 -0.11 -17.54 12.35
C LYS A 295 1.21 -18.32 12.28
N GLY A 296 2.00 -18.26 13.36
CA GLY A 296 3.34 -18.84 13.42
C GLY A 296 4.49 -17.92 12.99
N TYR A 297 4.20 -16.68 12.58
CA TYR A 297 5.20 -15.73 12.12
C TYR A 297 5.22 -14.46 12.96
N GLY A 298 6.40 -13.84 12.99
CA GLY A 298 6.67 -12.55 13.63
C GLY A 298 6.05 -12.39 15.00
N GLU A 299 5.16 -11.42 15.17
CA GLU A 299 4.56 -11.09 16.46
C GLU A 299 3.16 -11.73 16.69
N SER A 300 2.67 -12.49 15.72
CA SER A 300 1.47 -13.32 15.83
C SER A 300 1.71 -14.56 16.70
N SER A 301 0.62 -15.14 17.22
CA SER A 301 0.67 -16.39 17.99
C SER A 301 1.33 -17.52 17.19
N ASN A 302 2.23 -18.23 17.85
CA ASN A 302 3.06 -19.31 17.29
C ASN A 302 2.98 -20.59 18.14
N PRO A 303 1.80 -21.22 18.27
CA PRO A 303 1.68 -22.49 18.98
C PRO A 303 2.60 -23.58 18.36
N PRO A 304 3.22 -24.47 19.16
CA PRO A 304 4.12 -25.49 18.64
C PRO A 304 3.40 -26.71 18.00
N GLU A 305 2.10 -26.87 18.25
CA GLU A 305 1.28 -27.99 17.78
C GLU A 305 1.02 -27.90 16.26
N ILE A 306 1.14 -29.03 15.54
CA ILE A 306 0.96 -29.08 14.08
C ILE A 306 -0.51 -28.80 13.70
N GLU A 307 -1.44 -29.29 14.52
CA GLU A 307 -2.89 -29.23 14.30
C GLU A 307 -3.40 -27.78 14.28
N GLU A 308 -2.68 -26.86 14.92
CA GLU A 308 -2.99 -25.43 14.96
C GLU A 308 -2.80 -24.72 13.61
N TYR A 309 -2.09 -25.35 12.67
CA TYR A 309 -1.77 -24.85 11.33
C TYR A 309 -2.56 -25.56 10.23
N THR A 310 -3.58 -26.35 10.60
CA THR A 310 -4.48 -26.96 9.62
C THR A 310 -5.29 -25.86 8.92
N LEU A 311 -5.60 -26.08 7.65
CA LEU A 311 -6.38 -25.14 6.84
C LEU A 311 -7.74 -24.82 7.48
N GLU A 312 -8.42 -25.83 8.05
CA GLU A 312 -9.68 -25.63 8.77
C GLU A 312 -9.52 -24.66 9.95
N ARG A 313 -8.45 -24.83 10.74
CA ARG A 313 -8.16 -23.95 11.88
C ARG A 313 -7.83 -22.54 11.41
N MET A 314 -6.92 -22.39 10.46
CA MET A 314 -6.50 -21.08 9.96
C MET A 314 -7.65 -20.29 9.32
N CYS A 315 -8.54 -20.96 8.59
CA CYS A 315 -9.73 -20.31 8.04
C CYS A 315 -10.66 -19.81 9.15
N LYS A 316 -10.86 -20.60 10.22
CA LYS A 316 -11.65 -20.16 11.37
C LYS A 316 -11.01 -18.98 12.09
N ASP A 317 -9.70 -19.05 12.33
CA ASP A 317 -8.96 -17.99 13.00
C ASP A 317 -9.02 -16.66 12.21
N MET A 318 -8.93 -16.73 10.87
CA MET A 318 -9.08 -15.56 10.00
C MET A 318 -10.51 -14.98 10.04
N ALA A 319 -11.55 -15.82 10.05
CA ALA A 319 -12.92 -15.35 10.20
C ALA A 319 -13.14 -14.63 11.54
N GLU A 320 -12.62 -15.17 12.65
CA GLU A 320 -12.69 -14.53 13.96
C GLU A 320 -11.85 -13.24 14.04
N PHE A 321 -10.71 -13.19 13.35
CA PHE A 321 -9.91 -11.98 13.21
C PHE A 321 -10.70 -10.88 12.50
N MET A 322 -11.34 -11.20 11.37
CA MET A 322 -12.22 -10.26 10.66
C MET A 322 -13.38 -9.78 11.54
N ASP A 323 -14.01 -10.68 12.31
CA ASP A 323 -15.09 -10.33 13.24
C ASP A 323 -14.59 -9.34 14.31
N THR A 324 -13.39 -9.55 14.84
CA THR A 324 -12.76 -8.67 15.84
C THR A 324 -12.52 -7.25 15.30
N LEU A 325 -12.21 -7.13 14.01
CA LEU A 325 -12.04 -5.84 13.33
C LEU A 325 -13.33 -5.27 12.74
N CYS A 326 -14.47 -5.91 12.99
CA CYS A 326 -15.77 -5.56 12.40
C CYS A 326 -15.73 -5.50 10.87
N ILE A 327 -14.97 -6.39 10.23
CA ILE A 327 -14.84 -6.49 8.78
C ILE A 327 -15.77 -7.59 8.26
N PRO A 328 -16.90 -7.23 7.61
CA PRO A 328 -17.80 -8.25 7.07
C PRO A 328 -17.19 -8.99 5.88
N GLN A 329 -16.55 -8.24 4.96
CA GLN A 329 -15.89 -8.77 3.77
C GLN A 329 -14.58 -8.03 3.51
N ALA A 330 -13.61 -8.73 2.92
CA ALA A 330 -12.36 -8.14 2.46
C ALA A 330 -11.90 -8.74 1.13
N THR A 331 -11.05 -7.98 0.44
CA THR A 331 -10.24 -8.55 -0.64
C THR A 331 -9.03 -9.23 -0.05
N PHE A 332 -8.75 -10.47 -0.46
CA PHE A 332 -7.59 -11.23 0.01
C PHE A 332 -6.53 -11.35 -1.07
N ILE A 333 -5.29 -10.98 -0.76
CA ILE A 333 -4.13 -11.16 -1.64
C ILE A 333 -3.13 -12.06 -0.94
N GLY A 334 -2.69 -13.14 -1.61
CA GLY A 334 -1.78 -14.11 -1.04
C GLY A 334 -0.60 -14.45 -1.95
N HIS A 335 0.58 -14.63 -1.35
CA HIS A 335 1.80 -15.14 -1.98
C HIS A 335 2.17 -16.52 -1.38
N ASP A 336 2.73 -17.44 -2.18
CA ASP A 336 3.17 -18.78 -1.73
C ASP A 336 2.09 -19.50 -0.88
N TRP A 337 2.34 -19.85 0.39
CA TRP A 337 1.38 -20.45 1.32
C TRP A 337 0.22 -19.52 1.65
N GLY A 338 0.46 -18.22 1.70
CA GLY A 338 -0.59 -17.21 1.76
C GLY A 338 -1.49 -17.28 0.54
N GLY A 339 -0.92 -17.50 -0.66
CA GLY A 339 -1.65 -17.75 -1.90
C GLY A 339 -2.53 -19.00 -1.81
N PHE A 340 -1.97 -20.11 -1.35
CA PHE A 340 -2.73 -21.33 -1.08
C PHE A 340 -3.87 -21.08 -0.08
N PHE A 341 -3.58 -20.36 1.00
CA PHE A 341 -4.55 -20.04 2.03
C PHE A 341 -5.73 -19.21 1.50
N VAL A 342 -5.47 -18.09 0.81
CA VAL A 342 -6.55 -17.18 0.38
C VAL A 342 -7.50 -17.83 -0.64
N TRP A 343 -6.97 -18.69 -1.51
CA TRP A 343 -7.77 -19.50 -2.44
C TRP A 343 -8.73 -20.44 -1.71
N ASN A 344 -8.23 -21.13 -0.69
CA ASN A 344 -9.03 -22.03 0.10
C ASN A 344 -10.00 -21.29 1.02
N TYR A 345 -9.59 -20.16 1.60
CA TYR A 345 -10.47 -19.31 2.40
C TYR A 345 -11.66 -18.81 1.57
N ALA A 346 -11.43 -18.33 0.35
CA ALA A 346 -12.50 -17.94 -0.58
C ALA A 346 -13.45 -19.10 -0.94
N THR A 347 -12.95 -20.34 -0.92
CA THR A 347 -13.76 -21.54 -1.22
C THR A 347 -14.66 -21.95 -0.06
N HIS A 348 -14.16 -21.82 1.18
CA HIS A 348 -14.87 -22.24 2.39
C HIS A 348 -15.70 -21.11 3.01
N TYR A 349 -15.29 -19.86 2.84
CA TYR A 349 -15.93 -18.65 3.37
C TYR A 349 -16.23 -17.61 2.26
N PRO A 350 -16.93 -17.98 1.18
CA PRO A 350 -17.15 -17.08 0.04
C PRO A 350 -17.87 -15.78 0.44
N ASP A 351 -18.78 -15.84 1.42
CA ASP A 351 -19.53 -14.68 1.91
C ASP A 351 -18.66 -13.66 2.66
N ARG A 352 -17.41 -14.02 3.01
CA ARG A 352 -16.44 -13.14 3.68
C ARG A 352 -15.42 -12.54 2.70
N VAL A 353 -15.49 -12.87 1.41
CA VAL A 353 -14.49 -12.51 0.42
C VAL A 353 -15.10 -11.68 -0.71
N SER A 354 -14.76 -10.39 -0.76
CA SER A 354 -15.23 -9.50 -1.84
C SER A 354 -14.46 -9.73 -3.14
N ALA A 355 -13.18 -10.08 -3.06
CA ALA A 355 -12.34 -10.50 -4.18
C ALA A 355 -11.12 -11.28 -3.67
N VAL A 356 -10.45 -12.07 -4.52
CA VAL A 356 -9.27 -12.86 -4.12
C VAL A 356 -8.16 -12.83 -5.16
N GLY A 357 -6.90 -12.78 -4.75
CA GLY A 357 -5.75 -12.76 -5.63
C GLY A 357 -4.62 -13.66 -5.15
N GLY A 358 -4.08 -14.47 -6.06
CA GLY A 358 -2.88 -15.29 -5.83
C GLY A 358 -1.69 -14.76 -6.63
N ILE A 359 -0.53 -14.69 -5.98
CA ILE A 359 0.77 -14.36 -6.59
C ILE A 359 1.63 -15.62 -6.53
N CYS A 360 2.14 -16.05 -7.69
CA CYS A 360 2.83 -17.33 -7.92
C CYS A 360 1.91 -18.56 -7.75
N THR A 361 1.23 -18.69 -6.61
CA THR A 361 0.40 -19.85 -6.27
C THR A 361 -0.96 -19.84 -6.97
N PRO A 362 -1.26 -20.81 -7.85
CA PRO A 362 -2.56 -20.92 -8.50
C PRO A 362 -3.63 -21.51 -7.57
N PHE A 363 -4.88 -21.39 -7.99
CA PHE A 363 -5.99 -22.10 -7.34
C PHE A 363 -5.93 -23.59 -7.70
N PHE A 364 -5.77 -24.46 -6.70
CA PHE A 364 -5.86 -25.90 -6.85
C PHE A 364 -7.26 -26.38 -6.42
N PRO A 365 -8.12 -26.84 -7.36
CA PRO A 365 -9.45 -27.33 -7.00
C PRO A 365 -9.35 -28.57 -6.12
N ALA A 366 -10.25 -28.65 -5.14
CA ALA A 366 -10.43 -29.84 -4.34
C ALA A 366 -10.76 -31.04 -5.23
N ASN A 367 -10.07 -32.16 -4.99
CA ASN A 367 -10.29 -33.42 -5.67
C ASN A 367 -10.02 -34.60 -4.72
N ASP A 368 -10.68 -35.72 -4.97
CA ASP A 368 -10.57 -36.98 -4.22
C ASP A 368 -9.78 -38.06 -4.96
N THR A 369 -9.40 -37.80 -6.21
CA THR A 369 -8.76 -38.78 -7.09
C THR A 369 -7.24 -38.84 -6.91
N MET A 370 -6.62 -37.77 -6.41
CA MET A 370 -5.17 -37.71 -6.23
C MET A 370 -4.84 -37.03 -4.90
N ASN A 371 -4.27 -37.79 -3.97
CA ASN A 371 -3.68 -37.23 -2.75
C ASN A 371 -2.31 -36.60 -3.11
N PRO A 372 -2.17 -35.26 -3.05
CA PRO A 372 -0.92 -34.59 -3.42
C PRO A 372 0.26 -35.05 -2.56
N TRP A 373 0.01 -35.36 -1.28
CA TRP A 373 1.05 -35.82 -0.35
C TRP A 373 1.60 -37.18 -0.76
N GLU A 374 0.74 -38.12 -1.19
CA GLU A 374 1.20 -39.41 -1.71
C GLU A 374 1.99 -39.25 -3.01
N ASN A 375 1.58 -38.33 -3.88
CA ASN A 375 2.30 -38.08 -5.12
C ASN A 375 3.70 -37.50 -4.87
N ILE A 376 3.84 -36.50 -3.99
CA ILE A 376 5.13 -35.91 -3.63
C ILE A 376 6.04 -36.98 -2.97
N ASN A 377 5.50 -37.83 -2.10
CA ASN A 377 6.29 -38.92 -1.49
C ASN A 377 6.83 -39.91 -2.53
N LYS A 378 6.05 -40.23 -3.57
CA LYS A 378 6.47 -41.16 -4.65
C LYS A 378 7.41 -40.50 -5.65
N ASN A 379 7.14 -39.24 -6.01
CA ASN A 379 7.83 -38.50 -7.06
C ASN A 379 8.18 -37.09 -6.57
N PRO A 380 9.18 -36.95 -5.67
CA PRO A 380 9.43 -35.68 -4.99
C PRO A 380 9.87 -34.57 -5.94
N GLY A 381 10.78 -34.86 -6.88
CA GLY A 381 11.25 -33.87 -7.85
C GLY A 381 11.71 -32.55 -7.20
N LEU A 382 11.15 -31.43 -7.67
CA LEU A 382 11.38 -30.09 -7.10
C LEU A 382 10.71 -29.89 -5.72
N TYR A 383 9.78 -30.75 -5.31
CA TYR A 383 9.07 -30.69 -4.04
C TYR A 383 9.75 -31.50 -2.93
N ASP A 384 10.97 -32.03 -3.15
CA ASP A 384 11.71 -32.80 -2.13
C ASP A 384 11.95 -31.99 -0.85
N TYR A 385 12.12 -30.66 -0.97
CA TYR A 385 12.21 -29.76 0.18
C TYR A 385 10.98 -29.80 1.09
N GLN A 386 9.78 -30.04 0.55
CA GLN A 386 8.56 -30.11 1.36
C GLN A 386 8.57 -31.37 2.24
N LEU A 387 9.11 -32.47 1.72
CA LEU A 387 9.32 -33.70 2.50
C LEU A 387 10.35 -33.48 3.61
N TYR A 388 11.42 -32.73 3.32
CA TYR A 388 12.39 -32.33 4.34
C TYR A 388 11.74 -31.46 5.41
N PHE A 389 11.01 -30.40 5.04
CA PHE A 389 10.31 -29.50 5.97
C PHE A 389 9.20 -30.19 6.78
N ASN A 390 8.66 -31.30 6.28
CA ASN A 390 7.69 -32.10 7.02
C ASN A 390 8.32 -32.88 8.19
N GLU A 391 9.64 -33.14 8.18
CA GLU A 391 10.34 -33.72 9.33
C GLU A 391 10.37 -32.73 10.50
N VAL A 392 10.10 -33.21 11.71
CA VAL A 392 10.12 -32.39 12.94
C VAL A 392 11.49 -32.47 13.58
N GLY A 393 12.22 -31.34 13.63
CA GLY A 393 13.52 -31.22 14.28
C GLY A 393 14.66 -30.95 13.31
N PRO A 394 14.95 -31.81 12.31
CA PRO A 394 16.10 -31.62 11.44
C PRO A 394 16.10 -30.29 10.67
N PRO A 395 15.00 -29.85 10.02
CA PRO A 395 14.97 -28.56 9.35
C PRO A 395 15.09 -27.37 10.31
N GLU A 396 14.41 -27.44 11.47
CA GLU A 396 14.58 -26.42 12.52
C GLU A 396 16.05 -26.32 12.94
N ALA A 397 16.68 -27.44 13.27
CA ALA A 397 18.06 -27.47 13.74
C ALA A 397 19.05 -26.96 12.70
N GLU A 398 18.86 -27.30 11.41
CA GLU A 398 19.71 -26.80 10.33
C GLU A 398 19.56 -25.28 10.16
N ILE A 399 18.33 -24.79 10.03
CA ILE A 399 18.05 -23.38 9.74
C ILE A 399 18.37 -22.48 10.93
N GLU A 400 18.02 -22.90 12.16
CA GLU A 400 18.26 -22.11 13.36
C GLU A 400 19.76 -22.01 13.72
N ALA A 401 20.59 -22.97 13.28
CA ALA A 401 22.04 -22.89 13.44
C ALA A 401 22.63 -21.69 12.68
N ASN A 402 22.03 -21.27 11.55
CA ASN A 402 22.44 -20.06 10.84
C ASN A 402 21.27 -19.43 10.05
N VAL A 403 20.38 -18.76 10.77
CA VAL A 403 19.20 -18.07 10.22
C VAL A 403 19.59 -17.02 9.18
N GLU A 404 20.69 -16.30 9.40
CA GLU A 404 21.12 -15.25 8.47
C GLU A 404 21.55 -15.82 7.13
N LYS A 405 22.33 -16.91 7.14
CA LYS A 405 22.66 -17.66 5.93
C LYS A 405 21.42 -18.15 5.21
N PHE A 406 20.44 -18.68 5.95
CA PHE A 406 19.18 -19.13 5.36
C PHE A 406 18.45 -17.98 4.65
N VAL A 407 18.25 -16.84 5.32
CA VAL A 407 17.59 -15.65 4.72
C VAL A 407 18.35 -15.18 3.48
N LYS A 408 19.67 -15.02 3.57
CA LYS A 408 20.51 -14.55 2.45
C LYS A 408 20.58 -15.55 1.28
N ALA A 409 20.40 -16.85 1.55
CA ALA A 409 20.39 -17.89 0.51
C ALA A 409 19.02 -18.05 -0.14
N PHE A 410 17.97 -18.13 0.67
CA PHE A 410 16.62 -18.53 0.26
C PHE A 410 15.88 -17.40 -0.47
N MET A 411 15.97 -16.17 0.05
CA MET A 411 15.29 -14.99 -0.52
C MET A 411 16.14 -14.36 -1.62
N ARG A 412 16.20 -15.03 -2.77
CA ARG A 412 17.16 -14.75 -3.85
C ARG A 412 16.58 -15.08 -5.23
N ARG A 413 17.08 -14.43 -6.29
CA ARG A 413 16.58 -14.65 -7.66
C ARG A 413 17.00 -16.01 -8.21
N PRO A 414 16.24 -16.62 -9.12
CA PRO A 414 16.53 -17.96 -9.64
C PRO A 414 17.94 -18.17 -10.24
N LEU A 415 18.48 -17.18 -10.96
CA LEU A 415 19.83 -17.28 -11.51
C LEU A 415 20.91 -17.30 -10.40
N GLU A 416 20.75 -16.44 -9.41
CA GLU A 416 21.66 -16.31 -8.28
C GLU A 416 21.57 -17.52 -7.34
N LEU A 417 20.41 -18.17 -7.23
CA LEU A 417 20.28 -19.47 -6.55
C LEU A 417 21.18 -20.53 -7.19
N LYS A 418 21.23 -20.58 -8.53
CA LYS A 418 22.09 -21.51 -9.26
C LYS A 418 23.57 -21.21 -9.05
N GLU A 419 23.95 -19.93 -8.99
CA GLU A 419 25.33 -19.50 -8.76
C GLU A 419 25.87 -19.96 -7.39
N ILE A 420 25.03 -20.01 -6.36
CA ILE A 420 25.41 -20.49 -5.02
C ILE A 420 25.14 -21.99 -4.81
N GLY A 421 24.71 -22.71 -5.85
CA GLY A 421 24.40 -24.14 -5.77
C GLY A 421 23.14 -24.49 -4.98
N PHE A 422 22.27 -23.51 -4.69
CA PHE A 422 21.02 -23.72 -3.98
C PHE A 422 20.01 -24.46 -4.85
N SER A 423 19.35 -25.47 -4.29
CA SER A 423 18.30 -26.21 -4.97
C SER A 423 17.33 -26.82 -3.98
N VAL A 424 16.05 -26.70 -4.31
CA VAL A 424 14.93 -27.32 -3.58
C VAL A 424 14.71 -28.80 -3.94
N ALA A 425 15.47 -29.33 -4.90
CA ALA A 425 15.46 -30.73 -5.28
C ALA A 425 16.61 -31.50 -4.63
N GLY A 426 16.32 -32.76 -4.25
CA GLY A 426 17.31 -33.65 -3.64
C GLY A 426 17.85 -33.17 -2.29
N VAL A 427 17.09 -32.33 -1.59
CA VAL A 427 17.42 -31.71 -0.31
C VAL A 427 17.76 -32.78 0.74
N ARG A 428 16.91 -33.82 0.83
CA ARG A 428 17.12 -34.91 1.80
C ARG A 428 18.38 -35.71 1.51
N ALA A 429 18.67 -35.94 0.22
CA ALA A 429 19.89 -36.65 -0.20
C ALA A 429 21.17 -35.85 0.03
N LYS A 430 21.09 -34.50 -0.05
CA LYS A 430 22.19 -33.59 0.26
C LYS A 430 22.41 -33.41 1.77
N GLY A 431 21.45 -33.82 2.59
CA GLY A 431 21.51 -33.73 4.05
C GLY A 431 20.97 -32.44 4.64
N GLY A 432 20.24 -31.62 3.87
CA GLY A 432 19.67 -30.36 4.32
C GLY A 432 19.44 -29.35 3.21
N ILE A 433 18.61 -28.32 3.47
CA ILE A 433 18.26 -27.27 2.50
C ILE A 433 19.42 -26.28 2.29
N MET A 434 20.30 -26.14 3.28
CA MET A 434 21.50 -25.29 3.22
C MET A 434 22.79 -26.08 3.01
N ALA A 435 22.70 -27.41 2.81
CA ALA A 435 23.85 -28.25 2.56
C ALA A 435 24.62 -27.82 1.32
N GLY A 436 25.92 -27.52 1.49
CA GLY A 436 26.81 -27.08 0.40
C GLY A 436 26.74 -25.58 0.08
N ILE A 437 25.89 -24.81 0.75
CA ILE A 437 25.84 -23.36 0.57
C ILE A 437 27.03 -22.70 1.28
N PRO A 438 27.74 -21.73 0.68
CA PRO A 438 28.82 -21.01 1.35
C PRO A 438 28.34 -20.22 2.57
N ASP A 439 29.21 -20.06 3.58
CA ASP A 439 28.85 -19.32 4.81
C ASP A 439 28.87 -17.79 4.61
N ASP A 440 29.72 -17.30 3.71
CA ASP A 440 29.84 -15.87 3.39
C ASP A 440 29.14 -15.57 2.06
N ILE A 441 27.84 -15.30 2.14
CA ILE A 441 27.01 -14.90 1.00
C ILE A 441 26.34 -13.56 1.29
N ASN A 442 26.34 -12.66 0.31
CA ASN A 442 25.66 -11.36 0.41
C ASN A 442 24.26 -11.44 -0.19
N SER A 443 23.26 -10.84 0.45
CA SER A 443 21.93 -10.71 -0.15
C SER A 443 21.95 -9.78 -1.37
N THR A 444 21.18 -10.13 -2.38
CA THR A 444 21.01 -9.40 -3.65
C THR A 444 19.63 -8.74 -3.75
N LEU A 445 18.63 -9.26 -3.01
CA LEU A 445 17.26 -8.75 -2.98
C LEU A 445 16.97 -7.89 -1.75
N LEU A 446 17.62 -8.18 -0.63
CA LEU A 446 17.38 -7.54 0.65
C LEU A 446 18.54 -6.61 0.99
N THR A 447 18.24 -5.45 1.57
CA THR A 447 19.26 -4.64 2.23
C THR A 447 19.71 -5.33 3.52
N GLU A 448 20.85 -4.92 4.09
CA GLU A 448 21.32 -5.51 5.36
C GLU A 448 20.30 -5.28 6.50
N ASP A 449 19.65 -4.11 6.55
CA ASP A 449 18.59 -3.85 7.53
C ASP A 449 17.40 -4.80 7.37
N ASP A 450 16.98 -5.06 6.13
CA ASP A 450 15.92 -6.04 5.84
C ASP A 450 16.32 -7.45 6.28
N VAL A 451 17.58 -7.87 6.03
CA VAL A 451 18.07 -9.17 6.48
C VAL A 451 18.01 -9.27 8.00
N GLN A 452 18.50 -8.25 8.72
CA GLN A 452 18.49 -8.25 10.18
C GLN A 452 17.07 -8.24 10.74
N TYR A 453 16.12 -7.59 10.06
CA TYR A 453 14.70 -7.71 10.38
C TYR A 453 14.21 -9.16 10.31
N TYR A 454 14.40 -9.86 9.19
CA TYR A 454 13.95 -11.26 9.06
C TYR A 454 14.66 -12.19 10.04
N VAL A 455 15.97 -12.01 10.24
CA VAL A 455 16.74 -12.78 11.24
C VAL A 455 16.16 -12.61 12.63
N LYS A 456 15.84 -11.38 13.02
CA LYS A 456 15.21 -11.09 14.33
C LYS A 456 13.84 -11.77 14.43
N GLN A 457 13.00 -11.66 13.39
CA GLN A 457 11.66 -12.27 13.42
C GLN A 457 11.75 -13.79 13.55
N PHE A 458 12.58 -14.46 12.76
CA PHE A 458 12.69 -15.92 12.76
C PHE A 458 13.23 -16.45 14.08
N LYS A 459 14.20 -15.75 14.68
CA LYS A 459 14.71 -16.08 16.02
C LYS A 459 13.65 -15.87 17.12
N THR A 460 12.71 -14.94 16.92
CA THR A 460 11.69 -14.61 17.93
C THR A 460 10.55 -15.63 17.93
N CYS A 461 10.02 -16.00 16.75
CA CYS A 461 8.90 -16.93 16.65
C CYS A 461 9.31 -18.40 16.47
N GLY A 462 10.57 -18.67 16.09
CA GLY A 462 11.11 -20.01 15.86
C GLY A 462 10.64 -20.64 14.54
N LEU A 463 11.42 -21.58 14.01
CA LEU A 463 11.12 -22.17 12.70
C LEU A 463 10.03 -23.24 12.76
N ARG A 464 9.82 -23.87 13.92
CA ARG A 464 8.84 -24.95 14.09
C ARG A 464 7.44 -24.55 13.62
N SER A 465 6.96 -23.41 14.09
CA SER A 465 5.63 -22.89 13.77
C SER A 465 5.49 -22.53 12.28
N MET A 466 6.52 -21.97 11.67
CA MET A 466 6.52 -21.68 10.23
C MET A 466 6.46 -22.98 9.41
N LEU A 467 7.28 -23.96 9.78
CA LEU A 467 7.35 -25.27 9.09
C LEU A 467 6.09 -26.11 9.27
N ASN A 468 5.32 -25.91 10.34
CA ASN A 468 4.06 -26.62 10.56
C ASN A 468 3.03 -26.40 9.42
N TRP A 469 3.15 -25.33 8.63
CA TRP A 469 2.34 -25.15 7.42
C TRP A 469 2.55 -26.30 6.41
N TYR A 470 3.77 -26.80 6.25
CA TYR A 470 4.08 -27.96 5.39
C TYR A 470 3.65 -29.30 6.01
N ARG A 471 3.40 -29.36 7.33
CA ARG A 471 3.11 -30.60 8.07
C ARG A 471 1.63 -30.98 8.09
N THR A 472 0.79 -30.23 7.37
CA THR A 472 -0.67 -30.42 7.39
C THR A 472 -1.25 -30.83 6.04
N MET A 473 -0.41 -31.11 5.02
CA MET A 473 -0.87 -31.37 3.64
C MET A 473 -1.96 -32.45 3.54
N GLU A 474 -1.78 -33.60 4.21
CA GLU A 474 -2.76 -34.70 4.17
C GLU A 474 -4.08 -34.31 4.85
N VAL A 475 -4.00 -33.63 5.99
CA VAL A 475 -5.19 -33.16 6.74
C VAL A 475 -5.93 -32.08 5.93
N ASN A 476 -5.20 -31.17 5.30
CA ASN A 476 -5.76 -30.11 4.46
C ASN A 476 -6.44 -30.69 3.21
N TRP A 477 -5.83 -31.69 2.57
CA TRP A 477 -6.45 -32.42 1.47
C TRP A 477 -7.76 -33.10 1.91
N LYS A 478 -7.76 -33.78 3.07
CA LYS A 478 -8.97 -34.38 3.66
C LYS A 478 -10.06 -33.34 3.92
N PHE A 479 -9.73 -32.21 4.54
CA PHE A 479 -10.67 -31.11 4.77
C PHE A 479 -11.26 -30.56 3.46
N ASN A 480 -10.43 -30.41 2.43
CA ASN A 480 -10.84 -29.87 1.14
C ASN A 480 -11.83 -30.75 0.37
N HIS A 481 -12.02 -32.03 0.70
CA HIS A 481 -13.09 -32.85 0.12
C HIS A 481 -14.48 -32.20 0.26
N ARG A 482 -14.72 -31.43 1.34
CA ARG A 482 -15.97 -30.69 1.56
C ARG A 482 -16.24 -29.60 0.51
N ALA A 483 -15.23 -29.24 -0.26
CA ALA A 483 -15.27 -28.24 -1.31
C ALA A 483 -15.21 -28.83 -2.74
N ILE A 484 -15.24 -30.16 -2.91
CA ILE A 484 -15.29 -30.78 -4.23
C ILE A 484 -16.51 -30.27 -5.01
N GLY A 485 -16.26 -29.87 -6.26
CA GLY A 485 -17.29 -29.31 -7.16
C GLY A 485 -17.62 -27.83 -6.93
N ARG A 486 -17.09 -27.17 -5.89
CA ARG A 486 -17.27 -25.73 -5.69
C ARG A 486 -16.49 -24.93 -6.74
N LYS A 487 -17.02 -23.75 -7.06
CA LYS A 487 -16.39 -22.76 -7.94
C LYS A 487 -16.31 -21.42 -7.23
N LEU A 488 -15.32 -20.62 -7.62
CA LEU A 488 -15.17 -19.24 -7.17
C LEU A 488 -15.86 -18.30 -8.16
N TYR A 489 -16.81 -17.52 -7.64
CA TYR A 489 -17.62 -16.57 -8.41
C TYR A 489 -17.29 -15.11 -8.11
N MET A 490 -16.64 -14.81 -6.99
CA MET A 490 -16.12 -13.47 -6.72
C MET A 490 -15.03 -13.09 -7.74
N PRO A 491 -14.77 -11.79 -7.97
CA PRO A 491 -13.63 -11.35 -8.77
C PRO A 491 -12.32 -11.98 -8.26
N ALA A 492 -11.53 -12.53 -9.19
CA ALA A 492 -10.30 -13.21 -8.86
C ALA A 492 -9.12 -12.69 -9.69
N LEU A 493 -7.91 -12.72 -9.13
CA LEU A 493 -6.66 -12.39 -9.81
C LEU A 493 -5.66 -13.54 -9.68
N MET A 494 -5.04 -13.93 -10.79
CA MET A 494 -3.86 -14.79 -10.78
C MET A 494 -2.68 -14.05 -11.39
N VAL A 495 -1.65 -13.79 -10.57
CA VAL A 495 -0.36 -13.23 -11.02
C VAL A 495 0.65 -14.36 -11.12
N THR A 496 1.17 -14.60 -12.33
CA THR A 496 2.20 -15.61 -12.58
C THR A 496 3.57 -14.97 -12.78
N CYS A 497 4.62 -15.64 -12.33
CA CYS A 497 6.01 -15.17 -12.43
C CYS A 497 6.80 -16.12 -13.34
N ALA A 498 7.44 -15.60 -14.38
CA ALA A 498 8.02 -16.41 -15.44
C ALA A 498 9.14 -17.35 -14.99
N TRP A 499 9.91 -16.95 -13.98
CA TRP A 499 11.10 -17.66 -13.52
C TRP A 499 10.87 -18.43 -12.21
N ASP A 500 9.63 -18.48 -11.71
CA ASP A 500 9.31 -19.37 -10.59
C ASP A 500 9.37 -20.83 -11.06
N GLU A 501 10.40 -21.56 -10.60
CA GLU A 501 10.61 -22.95 -10.98
C GLU A 501 9.72 -23.93 -10.19
N VAL A 502 9.26 -23.54 -9.00
CA VAL A 502 8.42 -24.37 -8.12
C VAL A 502 6.95 -24.23 -8.48
N LEU A 503 6.50 -23.01 -8.77
CA LEU A 503 5.14 -22.66 -9.17
C LEU A 503 5.14 -22.04 -10.58
N PRO A 504 5.58 -22.78 -11.62
CA PRO A 504 5.71 -22.22 -12.96
C PRO A 504 4.34 -21.79 -13.52
N PRO A 505 4.28 -20.78 -14.41
CA PRO A 505 3.01 -20.28 -14.95
C PRO A 505 2.10 -21.37 -15.54
N SER A 506 2.68 -22.46 -16.03
CA SER A 506 1.97 -23.63 -16.58
C SER A 506 1.02 -24.28 -15.57
N VAL A 507 1.32 -24.26 -14.27
CA VAL A 507 0.44 -24.82 -13.22
C VAL A 507 -0.79 -23.96 -12.96
N SER A 508 -0.94 -22.78 -13.57
CA SER A 508 -2.15 -21.97 -13.43
C SER A 508 -3.18 -22.19 -14.56
N LYS A 509 -2.83 -22.97 -15.61
CA LYS A 509 -3.64 -23.07 -16.84
C LYS A 509 -5.00 -23.75 -16.65
N PHE A 510 -5.19 -24.53 -15.59
CA PHE A 510 -6.42 -25.28 -15.35
C PHE A 510 -7.44 -24.53 -14.48
N MET A 511 -7.19 -23.25 -14.13
CA MET A 511 -8.06 -22.51 -13.20
C MET A 511 -9.42 -22.12 -13.79
N ASP A 512 -9.50 -21.83 -15.10
CA ASP A 512 -10.68 -21.22 -15.73
C ASP A 512 -12.01 -21.99 -15.52
N PRO A 513 -12.06 -23.34 -15.52
CA PRO A 513 -13.29 -24.07 -15.22
C PRO A 513 -13.83 -23.89 -13.79
N PHE A 514 -12.96 -23.48 -12.85
CA PHE A 514 -13.25 -23.41 -11.41
C PHE A 514 -13.30 -21.99 -10.86
N VAL A 515 -12.63 -21.04 -11.52
CA VAL A 515 -12.60 -19.63 -11.12
C VAL A 515 -13.26 -18.81 -12.22
N VAL A 516 -14.54 -18.49 -12.03
CA VAL A 516 -15.42 -17.98 -13.09
C VAL A 516 -15.03 -16.56 -13.51
N ASN A 517 -14.71 -15.69 -12.55
CA ASN A 517 -14.39 -14.29 -12.78
C ASN A 517 -12.87 -14.03 -12.65
N LEU A 518 -12.07 -14.86 -13.32
CA LEU A 518 -10.61 -14.82 -13.27
C LEU A 518 -10.01 -13.72 -14.16
N THR A 519 -9.24 -12.83 -13.55
CA THR A 519 -8.29 -11.94 -14.23
C THR A 519 -6.89 -12.55 -14.13
N ARG A 520 -6.11 -12.48 -15.21
CA ARG A 520 -4.72 -12.98 -15.24
C ARG A 520 -3.75 -11.83 -15.44
N ALA A 521 -2.63 -11.89 -14.75
CA ALA A 521 -1.47 -11.04 -14.96
C ALA A 521 -0.20 -11.90 -14.97
N HIS A 522 0.85 -11.35 -15.58
CA HIS A 522 2.12 -12.05 -15.75
C HIS A 522 3.29 -11.08 -15.58
N ILE A 523 4.32 -11.52 -14.86
CA ILE A 523 5.57 -10.77 -14.70
C ILE A 523 6.69 -11.60 -15.34
N GLU A 524 7.19 -11.11 -16.47
CA GLU A 524 8.13 -11.82 -17.36
C GLU A 524 9.54 -11.98 -16.77
N ASP A 525 9.91 -11.11 -15.84
CA ASP A 525 11.25 -10.98 -15.26
C ASP A 525 11.23 -11.08 -13.73
N SER A 526 10.42 -12.02 -13.23
CA SER A 526 10.32 -12.35 -11.80
C SER A 526 10.42 -13.85 -11.56
N GLY A 527 11.18 -14.21 -10.53
CA GLY A 527 11.11 -15.48 -9.83
C GLY A 527 10.00 -15.49 -8.78
N HIS A 528 10.25 -16.26 -7.72
CA HIS A 528 9.29 -16.51 -6.64
C HIS A 528 8.93 -15.22 -5.88
N TRP A 529 9.92 -14.39 -5.55
CA TRP A 529 9.76 -13.25 -4.62
C TRP A 529 9.25 -11.98 -5.34
N ALA A 530 8.12 -12.06 -6.04
CA ALA A 530 7.66 -11.00 -6.95
C ALA A 530 7.50 -9.62 -6.30
N SER A 531 7.07 -9.59 -5.04
CA SER A 531 6.95 -8.41 -4.18
C SER A 531 8.29 -7.68 -3.98
N LEU A 532 9.39 -8.42 -3.93
CA LEU A 532 10.76 -7.91 -3.75
C LEU A 532 11.49 -7.72 -5.08
N GLU A 533 11.28 -8.63 -6.03
CA GLU A 533 11.97 -8.65 -7.32
C GLU A 533 11.43 -7.59 -8.29
N GLN A 534 10.10 -7.47 -8.36
CA GLN A 534 9.38 -6.61 -9.30
C GLN A 534 8.27 -5.79 -8.60
N PRO A 535 8.57 -5.09 -7.49
CA PRO A 535 7.57 -4.39 -6.68
C PRO A 535 6.73 -3.42 -7.51
N LYS A 536 7.35 -2.69 -8.45
CA LYS A 536 6.64 -1.72 -9.27
C LYS A 536 5.59 -2.36 -10.18
N LYS A 537 5.98 -3.43 -10.89
CA LYS A 537 5.07 -4.14 -11.80
C LYS A 537 3.93 -4.79 -11.02
N LEU A 538 4.24 -5.37 -9.86
CA LEU A 538 3.23 -5.95 -8.98
C LEU A 538 2.26 -4.87 -8.45
N ASN A 539 2.77 -3.75 -7.95
CA ASN A 539 1.96 -2.63 -7.46
C ASN A 539 0.97 -2.17 -8.54
N LYS A 540 1.46 -1.97 -9.77
CA LYS A 540 0.63 -1.61 -10.92
C LYS A 540 -0.50 -2.61 -11.16
N ILE A 541 -0.16 -3.91 -11.22
CA ILE A 541 -1.13 -4.99 -11.44
C ILE A 541 -2.21 -4.97 -10.33
N LEU A 542 -1.79 -4.89 -9.06
CA LEU A 542 -2.69 -4.91 -7.92
C LEU A 542 -3.61 -3.68 -7.91
N VAL A 543 -3.05 -2.47 -8.05
CA VAL A 543 -3.82 -1.22 -8.04
C VAL A 543 -4.80 -1.16 -9.21
N ASP A 544 -4.38 -1.51 -10.43
CA ASP A 544 -5.27 -1.55 -11.60
C ASP A 544 -6.44 -2.52 -11.38
N TRP A 545 -6.14 -3.73 -10.91
CA TRP A 545 -7.16 -4.74 -10.68
C TRP A 545 -8.11 -4.34 -9.54
N LEU A 546 -7.57 -3.89 -8.40
CA LEU A 546 -8.35 -3.44 -7.25
C LEU A 546 -9.28 -2.28 -7.63
N ASN A 547 -8.79 -1.29 -8.37
CA ASN A 547 -9.60 -0.18 -8.89
C ASN A 547 -10.72 -0.70 -9.79
N LYS A 548 -10.42 -1.68 -10.65
CA LYS A 548 -11.41 -2.28 -11.57
C LYS A 548 -12.52 -3.03 -10.86
N VAL A 549 -12.20 -3.84 -9.84
CA VAL A 549 -13.18 -4.71 -9.19
C VAL A 549 -14.01 -4.00 -8.12
N HIS A 550 -13.57 -2.83 -7.67
CA HIS A 550 -14.27 -2.02 -6.67
C HIS A 550 -14.82 -0.69 -7.25
N LYS A 551 -14.94 -0.53 -8.58
CA LYS A 551 -15.27 0.75 -9.25
C LYS A 551 -16.46 1.54 -8.66
N ASP A 552 -17.43 0.85 -8.06
CA ASP A 552 -18.64 1.47 -7.50
C ASP A 552 -18.47 2.04 -6.08
N SER A 553 -17.30 1.88 -5.45
CA SER A 553 -17.00 2.61 -4.22
C SER A 553 -16.45 3.99 -4.60
N ASN A 554 -17.21 5.06 -4.35
CA ASN A 554 -16.82 6.48 -4.54
C ASN A 554 -15.41 6.74 -3.96
N ARG A 555 -14.37 6.65 -4.79
CA ARG A 555 -12.96 6.70 -4.36
C ARG A 555 -12.12 7.63 -5.24
N PRO A 556 -11.10 8.31 -4.68
CA PRO A 556 -10.11 8.99 -5.49
C PRO A 556 -9.39 7.96 -6.35
N ILE A 557 -9.34 8.21 -7.66
CA ILE A 557 -8.71 7.27 -8.61
C ILE A 557 -7.22 7.59 -8.66
N PHE A 558 -6.41 6.66 -8.16
CA PHE A 558 -4.95 6.77 -8.23
C PHE A 558 -4.41 6.13 -9.51
N PRO A 559 -3.40 6.73 -10.15
CA PRO A 559 -2.72 6.16 -11.30
C PRO A 559 -1.99 4.88 -10.88
N SER A 560 -2.10 3.84 -11.69
CA SER A 560 -1.43 2.55 -11.46
C SER A 560 0.05 2.52 -11.81
N SER A 561 0.65 3.66 -12.17
CA SER A 561 2.07 3.77 -12.52
C SER A 561 2.98 4.15 -11.33
N LEU A 562 2.40 4.26 -10.13
CA LEU A 562 3.11 4.42 -8.85
C LEU A 562 3.57 3.07 -8.32
#